data_AF-A0A2T2VFV9-F1
#
_entry.id   AF-A0A2T2VFV9-F1
#
_cell.length_a   1.000
_cell.length_b   1.000
_cell.length_c   1.000
_cell.angle_alpha   90.00
_cell.angle_beta   90.00
_cell.angle_gamma   90.00
#
_symmetry.space_group_name_H-M   'P 1'
#
loop_
_entity.id
_entity.type
_entity.pdbx_description
1 polymer ?
#
loop_
_entity_poly.entity_id
_entity_poly.type
_entity_poly.pdbx_seq_one_letter_code
_entity_poly.pdbx_strand_id
1 'polypeptide(L)'
;MANQAIVRNTKDFVKGKVLLQKITYMISLMEERPKAKRFLPIPSLSGSLFIVASLMFVIFVTKQANSLPQQSVCDTLRTQTPGGWGAAPAGNNPGTYLHNNFAAAFPNGLHVGCNDSLVLTSAQSVTDFLPSGGSPSTLPSGTLTNPTSHSNTLAGHVVTLKLSITFDKYDPGFGSSPINLEDLTVTQGTFAGWTVSQVFAEANKALGGCNS
;
A
#
# COMPACT_ATOMS: atom_id res chain seq x y z
N MET A 1 -4.52 -23.57 -39.81
CA MET A 1 -5.79 -22.85 -39.96
C MET A 1 -6.17 -22.27 -38.60
N ALA A 2 -6.39 -20.94 -38.57
CA ALA A 2 -6.94 -20.07 -37.50
C ALA A 2 -6.46 -20.34 -36.05
N ASN A 3 -5.57 -19.56 -35.42
CA ASN A 3 -5.55 -18.11 -35.24
C ASN A 3 -6.93 -17.50 -34.94
N GLN A 4 -7.33 -17.51 -33.66
CA GLN A 4 -8.31 -16.57 -33.12
C GLN A 4 -7.71 -15.87 -31.90
N ALA A 5 -7.07 -14.74 -32.20
CA ALA A 5 -7.22 -13.46 -31.52
C ALA A 5 -7.91 -13.50 -30.15
N ILE A 6 -7.13 -13.77 -29.10
CA ILE A 6 -7.49 -13.29 -27.77
C ILE A 6 -7.12 -11.80 -27.75
N VAL A 7 -8.04 -10.96 -28.22
CA VAL A 7 -8.07 -9.52 -27.94
C VAL A 7 -8.34 -9.39 -26.43
N ARG A 8 -7.29 -9.59 -25.63
CA ARG A 8 -7.33 -9.40 -24.18
C ARG A 8 -7.35 -7.90 -23.93
N ASN A 9 -8.51 -7.43 -23.49
CA ASN A 9 -8.88 -6.06 -23.23
C ASN A 9 -7.77 -5.35 -22.46
N THR A 10 -7.23 -4.26 -23.02
CA THR A 10 -6.12 -3.47 -22.45
C THR A 10 -6.42 -2.91 -21.05
N LYS A 11 -7.69 -2.93 -20.61
CA LYS A 11 -8.12 -2.54 -19.26
C LYS A 11 -7.73 -3.53 -18.17
N ASP A 12 -7.59 -4.81 -18.49
CA ASP A 12 -7.32 -5.86 -17.49
C ASP A 12 -5.85 -5.85 -17.07
N PHE A 13 -4.94 -5.57 -18.00
CA PHE A 13 -3.50 -5.42 -17.75
C PHE A 13 -3.13 -4.23 -16.85
N VAL A 14 -4.02 -3.24 -16.74
CA VAL A 14 -3.80 -2.02 -15.94
C VAL A 14 -4.08 -2.26 -14.46
N LYS A 15 -4.99 -3.17 -14.08
CA LYS A 15 -5.43 -3.34 -12.68
C LYS A 15 -4.45 -4.13 -11.82
N GLY A 16 -3.96 -5.29 -12.28
CA GLY A 16 -2.96 -6.09 -11.56
C GLY A 16 -1.60 -5.37 -11.38
N LYS A 17 -1.20 -4.53 -12.34
CA LYS A 17 0.01 -3.71 -12.24
C LYS A 17 -0.04 -2.66 -11.13
N VAL A 18 -1.22 -2.11 -10.87
CA VAL A 18 -1.39 -1.01 -9.90
C VAL A 18 -1.19 -1.49 -8.46
N LEU A 19 -1.65 -2.71 -8.12
CA LEU A 19 -1.40 -3.30 -6.79
C LEU A 19 0.09 -3.52 -6.56
N LEU A 20 0.75 -4.13 -7.55
CA LEU A 20 2.16 -4.47 -7.48
C LEU A 20 3.05 -3.23 -7.39
N GLN A 21 2.73 -2.20 -8.17
CA GLN A 21 3.42 -0.91 -8.14
C GLN A 21 3.27 -0.22 -6.78
N LYS A 22 2.13 -0.34 -6.10
CA LYS A 22 1.89 0.28 -4.78
C LYS A 22 2.63 -0.41 -3.64
N ILE A 23 2.65 -1.75 -3.62
CA ILE A 23 3.40 -2.52 -2.61
C ILE A 23 4.90 -2.28 -2.83
N THR A 24 5.36 -2.29 -4.08
CA THR A 24 6.74 -1.95 -4.44
C THR A 24 7.12 -0.56 -3.97
N TYR A 25 6.26 0.44 -4.21
CA TYR A 25 6.53 1.81 -3.80
C TYR A 25 6.63 1.93 -2.27
N MET A 26 5.73 1.28 -1.52
CA MET A 26 5.83 1.21 -0.06
C MET A 26 7.14 0.57 0.40
N ILE A 27 7.56 -0.53 -0.24
CA ILE A 27 8.85 -1.19 0.04
C ILE A 27 10.03 -0.22 -0.17
N SER A 28 10.04 0.54 -1.27
CA SER A 28 11.06 1.55 -1.53
C SER A 28 11.10 2.62 -0.42
N LEU A 29 9.95 3.10 0.04
CA LEU A 29 9.87 4.10 1.11
C LEU A 29 10.39 3.56 2.47
N MET A 30 10.25 2.26 2.72
CA MET A 30 10.81 1.62 3.91
C MET A 30 12.34 1.49 3.83
N GLU A 31 12.88 1.29 2.62
CA GLU A 31 14.32 1.15 2.37
C GLU A 31 15.06 2.49 2.38
N GLU A 32 14.41 3.59 1.96
CA GLU A 32 14.95 4.95 1.97
C GLU A 32 15.12 5.58 3.37
N ARG A 33 14.81 4.85 4.46
CA ARG A 33 15.06 5.37 5.81
C ARG A 33 16.58 5.60 5.99
N PRO A 34 17.03 6.84 6.31
CA PRO A 34 18.40 7.04 6.70
C PRO A 34 18.60 6.30 8.02
N LYS A 35 19.29 5.15 7.98
CA LYS A 35 19.78 4.50 9.19
C LYS A 35 20.62 5.54 9.91
N ALA A 36 20.13 6.02 11.04
CA ALA A 36 20.85 6.94 11.89
C ALA A 36 22.13 6.25 12.42
N LYS A 37 23.23 6.32 11.67
CA LYS A 37 24.58 6.02 12.14
C LYS A 37 25.59 6.95 11.47
N ARG A 38 26.07 7.89 12.29
CA ARG A 38 27.35 8.60 12.21
C ARG A 38 27.49 9.61 11.08
N PHE A 39 27.30 10.87 11.46
CA PHE A 39 27.76 12.05 10.75
C PHE A 39 29.25 11.88 10.37
N LEU A 40 29.53 11.65 9.09
CA LEU A 40 30.79 12.06 8.49
C LEU A 40 30.47 13.26 7.59
N PRO A 41 31.29 14.33 7.63
CA PRO A 41 30.98 15.55 6.90
C PRO A 41 31.12 15.27 5.40
N ILE A 42 30.04 15.45 4.65
CA ILE A 42 30.07 15.38 3.19
C ILE A 42 30.27 16.83 2.69
N PRO A 43 31.28 17.11 1.86
CA PRO A 43 31.43 18.44 1.27
C PRO A 43 30.29 18.70 0.30
N SER A 44 29.79 19.92 0.31
CA SER A 44 28.75 20.41 -0.58
C SER A 44 29.14 20.20 -2.04
N LEU A 45 28.48 19.28 -2.74
CA LEU A 45 28.50 19.22 -4.19
C LEU A 45 27.16 19.66 -4.74
N SER A 46 27.21 20.85 -5.34
CA SER A 46 26.26 21.44 -6.26
C SER A 46 25.55 20.42 -7.14
N GLY A 47 24.22 20.57 -7.20
CA GLY A 47 23.36 20.44 -8.38
C GLY A 47 23.75 19.49 -9.52
N SER A 48 22.77 18.66 -9.87
CA SER A 48 22.63 17.99 -11.18
C SER A 48 23.31 16.64 -11.36
N LEU A 49 22.96 15.65 -10.53
CA LEU A 49 23.11 14.23 -10.90
C LEU A 49 22.13 13.28 -10.17
N PHE A 50 20.81 13.47 -10.35
CA PHE A 50 19.77 12.55 -9.85
C PHE A 50 19.02 11.79 -10.97
N ILE A 51 19.61 11.63 -12.16
CA ILE A 51 18.91 11.06 -13.35
C ILE A 51 19.28 9.59 -13.67
N VAL A 52 20.19 8.93 -12.95
CA VAL A 52 20.59 7.55 -13.29
C VAL A 52 20.42 6.57 -12.14
N ALA A 53 19.17 6.20 -11.88
CA ALA A 53 18.82 4.87 -11.35
C ALA A 53 17.43 4.40 -11.84
N SER A 54 16.93 4.97 -12.96
CA SER A 54 15.73 4.48 -13.64
C SER A 54 16.11 3.31 -14.54
N LEU A 55 16.50 2.19 -13.94
CA LEU A 55 16.57 0.90 -14.63
C LEU A 55 15.34 0.11 -14.22
N MET A 56 14.37 0.06 -15.13
CA MET A 56 13.16 -0.76 -15.14
C MET A 56 13.29 -2.08 -14.35
N PHE A 57 13.00 -2.04 -13.05
CA PHE A 57 12.76 -3.24 -12.25
C PHE A 57 11.27 -3.56 -12.40
N VAL A 58 10.94 -4.24 -13.49
CA VAL A 58 9.61 -4.80 -13.69
C VAL A 58 9.48 -5.99 -12.74
N ILE A 59 8.99 -5.72 -11.54
CA ILE A 59 8.65 -6.72 -10.54
C ILE A 59 7.47 -7.51 -11.08
N PHE A 60 7.55 -8.83 -11.03
CA PHE A 60 6.45 -9.74 -11.33
C PHE A 60 6.07 -10.50 -10.06
N VAL A 61 4.90 -10.20 -9.48
CA VAL A 61 4.31 -11.01 -8.40
C VAL A 61 3.61 -12.21 -8.99
N THR A 62 4.12 -13.39 -8.65
CA THR A 62 3.65 -14.71 -9.10
C THR A 62 3.79 -15.70 -7.92
N LYS A 63 2.69 -16.01 -7.22
CA LYS A 63 2.59 -17.08 -6.19
C LYS A 63 3.00 -18.47 -6.71
N GLN A 64 3.89 -19.22 -6.09
CA GLN A 64 4.00 -20.64 -6.48
C GLN A 64 2.73 -21.40 -6.06
N ALA A 65 1.85 -21.69 -7.03
CA ALA A 65 0.69 -22.55 -6.88
C ALA A 65 0.63 -23.42 -8.13
N ASN A 66 0.76 -24.73 -7.95
CA ASN A 66 0.55 -25.68 -9.04
C ASN A 66 -0.85 -25.42 -9.64
N SER A 67 -0.82 -25.07 -10.93
CA SER A 67 -1.90 -25.02 -11.91
C SER A 67 -3.14 -24.14 -11.63
N LEU A 68 -2.98 -22.81 -11.71
CA LEU A 68 -3.91 -21.86 -12.39
C LEU A 68 -3.07 -20.67 -12.90
N PRO A 69 -3.39 -20.03 -14.05
CA PRO A 69 -2.57 -18.95 -14.57
C PRO A 69 -2.61 -17.77 -13.59
N GLN A 70 -1.51 -17.58 -12.88
CA GLN A 70 -1.31 -16.61 -11.79
C GLN A 70 -1.70 -15.18 -12.10
N GLN A 71 -1.71 -14.83 -13.37
CA GLN A 71 -2.13 -13.53 -13.84
C GLN A 71 -3.63 -13.29 -13.60
N SER A 72 -4.46 -14.34 -13.57
CA SER A 72 -5.92 -14.24 -13.37
C SER A 72 -6.36 -13.85 -11.95
N VAL A 73 -5.58 -14.18 -10.92
CA VAL A 73 -5.94 -13.89 -9.52
C VAL A 73 -5.60 -12.44 -9.15
N CYS A 74 -4.44 -11.93 -9.58
CA CYS A 74 -4.07 -10.54 -9.32
C CYS A 74 -5.00 -9.53 -10.00
N ASP A 75 -5.63 -9.91 -11.12
CA ASP A 75 -6.56 -9.06 -11.87
C ASP A 75 -7.95 -8.98 -11.21
N THR A 76 -8.24 -9.88 -10.25
CA THR A 76 -9.50 -9.93 -9.52
C THR A 76 -9.41 -9.32 -8.12
N LEU A 77 -8.21 -9.00 -7.64
CA LEU A 77 -8.01 -8.26 -6.39
C LEU A 77 -8.33 -6.77 -6.57
N ARG A 78 -8.93 -6.18 -5.54
CA ARG A 78 -9.24 -4.74 -5.51
C ARG A 78 -8.29 -4.00 -4.58
N THR A 79 -7.54 -3.05 -5.13
CA THR A 79 -6.82 -2.05 -4.33
C THR A 79 -6.98 -0.67 -4.91
N GLN A 80 -6.88 0.36 -4.07
CA GLN A 80 -7.12 1.75 -4.45
C GLN A 80 -5.93 2.63 -4.05
N THR A 81 -5.77 3.79 -4.69
CA THR A 81 -4.68 4.72 -4.35
C THR A 81 -5.04 5.43 -3.04
N PRO A 82 -4.05 6.01 -2.32
CA PRO A 82 -4.34 6.88 -1.19
C PRO A 82 -5.38 7.95 -1.56
N GLY A 83 -5.20 8.63 -2.70
CA GLY A 83 -6.15 9.63 -3.19
C GLY A 83 -7.53 9.07 -3.59
N GLY A 84 -7.61 7.79 -3.97
CA GLY A 84 -8.89 7.14 -4.26
C GLY A 84 -9.72 6.91 -2.99
N TRP A 85 -9.08 6.45 -1.90
CA TRP A 85 -9.70 6.32 -0.59
C TRP A 85 -10.00 7.67 0.06
N GLY A 86 -9.13 8.64 -0.17
CA GLY A 86 -9.27 10.03 0.28
C GLY A 86 -10.28 10.87 -0.50
N ALA A 87 -10.85 10.35 -1.60
CA ALA A 87 -11.80 11.10 -2.40
C ALA A 87 -13.12 11.30 -1.66
N ALA A 88 -13.72 12.48 -1.81
CA ALA A 88 -15.08 12.74 -1.32
C ALA A 88 -16.06 11.69 -1.91
N PRO A 89 -16.98 11.13 -1.11
CA PRO A 89 -17.97 10.16 -1.59
C PRO A 89 -18.79 10.70 -2.75
N ALA A 90 -18.72 10.02 -3.90
CA ALA A 90 -19.48 10.38 -5.09
C ALA A 90 -19.69 9.15 -5.99
N GLY A 91 -20.95 8.83 -6.27
CA GLY A 91 -21.32 7.66 -7.06
C GLY A 91 -20.69 6.38 -6.49
N ASN A 92 -20.06 5.58 -7.35
CA ASN A 92 -19.43 4.30 -6.97
C ASN A 92 -17.91 4.42 -6.74
N ASN A 93 -17.41 5.61 -6.36
CA ASN A 93 -15.98 5.78 -6.11
C ASN A 93 -15.54 5.08 -4.80
N PRO A 94 -14.23 4.90 -4.57
CA PRO A 94 -13.75 4.23 -3.36
C PRO A 94 -14.10 4.96 -2.06
N GLY A 95 -14.20 6.30 -2.09
CA GLY A 95 -14.69 7.10 -0.97
C GLY A 95 -16.10 6.71 -0.53
N THR A 96 -17.03 6.51 -1.46
CA THR A 96 -18.39 6.01 -1.15
C THR A 96 -18.32 4.64 -0.49
N TYR A 97 -17.52 3.72 -1.02
CA TYR A 97 -17.38 2.39 -0.44
C TYR A 97 -16.80 2.45 0.97
N LEU A 98 -15.77 3.28 1.19
CA LEU A 98 -15.17 3.52 2.50
C LEU A 98 -16.23 3.99 3.49
N HIS A 99 -16.98 5.05 3.16
CA HIS A 99 -18.00 5.61 4.05
C HIS A 99 -19.11 4.63 4.40
N ASN A 100 -19.55 3.83 3.42
CA ASN A 100 -20.63 2.86 3.65
C ASN A 100 -20.21 1.69 4.55
N ASN A 101 -18.93 1.29 4.52
CA ASN A 101 -18.48 0.03 5.14
C ASN A 101 -17.55 0.22 6.34
N PHE A 102 -17.03 1.43 6.57
CA PHE A 102 -15.97 1.66 7.56
C PHE A 102 -16.38 1.21 8.97
N ALA A 103 -17.57 1.59 9.45
CA ALA A 103 -17.98 1.29 10.82
C ALA A 103 -18.07 -0.22 11.09
N ALA A 104 -18.45 -1.01 10.08
CA ALA A 104 -18.55 -2.46 10.19
C ALA A 104 -17.19 -3.16 10.02
N ALA A 105 -16.33 -2.68 9.11
CA ALA A 105 -15.00 -3.24 8.88
C ALA A 105 -13.98 -2.81 9.96
N PHE A 106 -14.20 -1.67 10.60
CA PHE A 106 -13.32 -1.05 11.61
C PHE A 106 -14.13 -0.61 12.84
N PRO A 107 -14.75 -1.54 13.59
CA PRO A 107 -15.61 -1.20 14.72
C PRO A 107 -14.88 -0.44 15.83
N ASN A 108 -13.56 -0.59 15.92
CA ASN A 108 -12.69 0.10 16.88
C ASN A 108 -11.81 1.18 16.22
N GLY A 109 -12.14 1.60 14.99
CA GLY A 109 -11.31 2.47 14.17
C GLY A 109 -10.16 1.75 13.47
N LEU A 110 -9.44 2.49 12.62
CA LEU A 110 -8.25 2.03 11.90
C LEU A 110 -7.01 2.42 12.69
N HIS A 111 -6.18 1.44 13.02
CA HIS A 111 -4.93 1.61 13.77
C HIS A 111 -3.74 1.15 12.92
N VAL A 112 -2.70 1.98 12.86
CA VAL A 112 -1.39 1.65 12.25
C VAL A 112 -0.26 2.19 13.12
N GLY A 113 0.94 1.62 12.97
CA GLY A 113 2.07 1.88 13.86
C GLY A 113 2.14 0.86 15.00
N CYS A 114 2.94 1.18 16.02
CA CYS A 114 3.21 0.27 17.13
C CYS A 114 3.52 1.04 18.44
N ASN A 115 4.78 1.43 18.72
CA ASN A 115 5.11 2.27 19.88
C ASN A 115 4.44 3.64 19.72
N ASP A 116 4.67 4.24 18.55
CA ASP A 116 3.96 5.41 18.07
C ASP A 116 2.89 4.96 17.07
N SER A 117 1.69 5.52 17.17
CA SER A 117 0.51 4.99 16.48
C SER A 117 -0.32 6.09 15.85
N LEU A 118 -0.91 5.81 14.69
CA LEU A 118 -1.92 6.63 14.04
C LEU A 118 -3.27 5.92 14.14
N VAL A 119 -4.27 6.65 14.63
CA VAL A 119 -5.65 6.18 14.78
C VAL A 119 -6.59 7.06 13.98
N LEU A 120 -7.38 6.43 13.11
CA LEU A 120 -8.44 7.06 12.33
C LEU A 120 -9.77 6.44 12.76
N THR A 121 -10.61 7.23 13.42
CA THR A 121 -11.79 6.70 14.13
C THR A 121 -13.05 6.62 13.26
N SER A 122 -13.04 7.20 12.06
CA SER A 122 -14.19 7.24 11.15
C SER A 122 -13.77 7.24 9.68
N ALA A 123 -14.71 6.93 8.77
CA ALA A 123 -14.50 7.08 7.34
C ALA A 123 -14.09 8.52 6.97
N GLN A 124 -14.69 9.52 7.60
CA GLN A 124 -14.33 10.92 7.39
C GLN A 124 -12.89 11.20 7.80
N SER A 125 -12.42 10.68 8.94
CA SER A 125 -11.03 10.85 9.35
C SER A 125 -10.03 10.23 8.37
N VAL A 126 -10.42 9.15 7.68
CA VAL A 126 -9.63 8.56 6.59
C VAL A 126 -9.65 9.45 5.35
N THR A 127 -10.81 10.00 4.99
CA THR A 127 -10.96 10.96 3.89
C THR A 127 -10.13 12.22 4.12
N ASP A 128 -10.11 12.75 5.34
CA ASP A 128 -9.35 13.96 5.67
C ASP A 128 -7.84 13.68 5.74
N PHE A 129 -7.45 12.47 6.13
CA PHE A 129 -6.04 12.07 6.20
C PHE A 129 -5.44 11.73 4.84
N LEU A 130 -6.22 11.16 3.91
CA LEU A 130 -5.73 10.70 2.61
C LEU A 130 -6.09 11.66 1.46
N PRO A 131 -5.20 11.85 0.47
CA PRO A 131 -3.84 11.34 0.40
C PRO A 131 -2.90 12.09 1.36
N SER A 132 -2.13 11.35 2.17
CA SER A 132 -1.06 11.92 2.98
C SER A 132 0.24 11.89 2.20
N GLY A 133 0.74 13.05 1.78
CA GLY A 133 1.99 13.22 1.02
C GLY A 133 3.21 13.53 1.90
N GLY A 134 4.21 14.21 1.34
CA GLY A 134 5.40 14.64 2.10
C GLY A 134 6.50 13.58 2.20
N SER A 135 7.51 13.82 3.04
CA SER A 135 8.63 12.89 3.22
C SER A 135 8.22 11.67 4.06
N PRO A 136 8.67 10.46 3.72
CA PRO A 136 8.48 9.29 4.58
C PRO A 136 9.24 9.46 5.90
N SER A 137 8.57 9.22 7.03
CA SER A 137 9.18 9.32 8.36
C SER A 137 8.45 8.44 9.38
N THR A 138 9.04 8.28 10.58
CA THR A 138 8.34 7.69 11.73
C THR A 138 7.25 8.63 12.24
N LEU A 139 6.25 8.08 12.93
CA LEU A 139 5.24 8.87 13.61
C LEU A 139 5.85 9.70 14.76
N PRO A 140 5.24 10.84 15.12
CA PRO A 140 5.56 11.55 16.34
C PRO A 140 5.26 10.68 17.57
N SER A 141 5.94 10.96 18.69
CA SER A 141 5.79 10.14 19.89
C SER A 141 4.34 10.09 20.40
N GLY A 142 3.86 8.87 20.69
CA GLY A 142 2.52 8.61 21.22
C GLY A 142 1.47 8.29 20.16
N THR A 143 0.20 8.57 20.49
CA THR A 143 -0.95 8.26 19.60
C THR A 143 -1.46 9.51 18.90
N LEU A 144 -1.22 9.57 17.59
CA LEU A 144 -1.79 10.58 16.70
C LEU A 144 -3.21 10.17 16.30
N THR A 145 -4.23 10.90 16.77
CA THR A 145 -5.64 10.59 16.50
C THR A 145 -6.26 11.61 15.55
N ASN A 146 -6.85 11.14 14.45
CA ASN A 146 -7.55 11.94 13.43
C ASN A 146 -6.79 13.23 13.01
N PRO A 147 -5.50 13.14 12.62
CA PRO A 147 -4.75 14.33 12.25
C PRO A 147 -5.27 14.94 10.94
N THR A 148 -5.43 16.26 10.91
CA THR A 148 -5.84 17.01 9.72
C THR A 148 -4.69 17.76 9.02
N SER A 149 -3.52 17.85 9.66
CA SER A 149 -2.34 18.58 9.15
C SER A 149 -1.06 17.74 9.11
N HIS A 150 -1.18 16.41 9.19
CA HIS A 150 -0.03 15.50 9.16
C HIS A 150 0.22 14.95 7.75
N SER A 151 1.39 15.28 7.20
CA SER A 151 1.84 14.82 5.90
C SER A 151 2.97 13.80 6.09
N ASN A 152 2.68 12.53 5.81
CA ASN A 152 3.66 11.46 5.79
C ASN A 152 3.28 10.40 4.73
N THR A 153 4.06 10.31 3.65
CA THR A 153 3.79 9.39 2.55
C THR A 153 3.81 7.92 2.98
N LEU A 154 4.71 7.53 3.90
CA LEU A 154 4.72 6.16 4.44
C LEU A 154 3.43 5.88 5.20
N ALA A 155 3.01 6.78 6.08
CA ALA A 155 1.75 6.65 6.82
C ALA A 155 0.55 6.53 5.88
N GLY A 156 0.48 7.37 4.84
CA GLY A 156 -0.58 7.32 3.83
C GLY A 156 -0.66 5.98 3.11
N HIS A 157 0.48 5.39 2.75
CA HIS A 157 0.54 4.08 2.12
C HIS A 157 0.19 2.94 3.08
N VAL A 158 0.66 2.98 4.33
CA VAL A 158 0.33 1.95 5.35
C VAL A 158 -1.17 1.94 5.66
N VAL A 159 -1.79 3.11 5.81
CA VAL A 159 -3.26 3.23 5.97
C VAL A 159 -3.99 2.66 4.74
N THR A 160 -3.54 3.00 3.53
CA THR A 160 -4.13 2.48 2.28
C THR A 160 -4.06 0.96 2.18
N LEU A 161 -2.94 0.36 2.60
CA LEU A 161 -2.77 -1.10 2.62
C LEU A 161 -3.67 -1.74 3.67
N LYS A 162 -3.76 -1.16 4.88
CA LYS A 162 -4.67 -1.63 5.94
C LYS A 162 -6.13 -1.62 5.48
N LEU A 163 -6.58 -0.57 4.79
CA LEU A 163 -7.92 -0.51 4.20
C LEU A 163 -8.15 -1.65 3.21
N SER A 164 -7.19 -1.85 2.30
CA SER A 164 -7.31 -2.89 1.27
C SER A 164 -7.35 -4.30 1.86
N ILE A 165 -6.46 -4.62 2.80
CA ILE A 165 -6.44 -5.92 3.50
C ILE A 165 -7.74 -6.16 4.27
N THR A 166 -8.20 -5.15 5.02
CA THR A 166 -9.36 -5.33 5.90
C THR A 166 -10.64 -5.44 5.11
N PHE A 167 -10.83 -4.63 4.06
CA PHE A 167 -12.03 -4.70 3.23
C PHE A 167 -12.11 -5.98 2.39
N ASP A 168 -10.96 -6.49 1.92
CA ASP A 168 -10.89 -7.76 1.20
C ASP A 168 -11.33 -8.95 2.07
N LYS A 169 -11.04 -8.91 3.38
CA LYS A 169 -11.52 -9.91 4.35
C LYS A 169 -12.97 -9.69 4.79
N TYR A 170 -13.40 -8.43 4.87
CA TYR A 170 -14.71 -8.06 5.39
C TYR A 170 -15.83 -8.31 4.37
N ASP A 171 -15.62 -7.96 3.10
CA ASP A 171 -16.60 -8.07 2.04
C ASP A 171 -16.12 -9.06 0.97
N PRO A 172 -16.70 -10.26 0.87
CA PRO A 172 -16.38 -11.22 -0.18
C PRO A 172 -16.60 -10.71 -1.61
N GLY A 173 -17.39 -9.64 -1.78
CA GLY A 173 -17.62 -8.95 -3.05
C GLY A 173 -16.65 -7.78 -3.31
N PHE A 174 -15.71 -7.51 -2.40
CA PHE A 174 -14.76 -6.41 -2.53
C PHE A 174 -13.87 -6.58 -3.76
N GLY A 175 -13.31 -7.77 -3.92
CA GLY A 175 -12.65 -8.26 -5.12
C GLY A 175 -13.33 -9.55 -5.59
N SER A 176 -12.98 -10.03 -6.78
CA SER A 176 -13.44 -11.33 -7.29
C SER A 176 -12.40 -12.45 -7.07
N SER A 177 -11.37 -12.18 -6.27
CA SER A 177 -10.25 -13.08 -6.05
C SER A 177 -10.65 -14.20 -5.08
N PRO A 178 -10.30 -15.48 -5.38
CA PRO A 178 -10.48 -16.58 -4.43
C PRO A 178 -9.42 -16.60 -3.31
N ILE A 179 -8.43 -15.71 -3.36
CA ILE A 179 -7.34 -15.61 -2.39
C ILE A 179 -7.34 -14.21 -1.78
N ASN A 180 -7.17 -14.10 -0.47
CA ASN A 180 -7.08 -12.82 0.22
C ASN A 180 -5.77 -12.09 -0.12
N LEU A 181 -5.83 -10.76 -0.16
CA LEU A 181 -4.71 -9.89 -0.42
C LEU A 181 -3.54 -10.13 0.55
N GLU A 182 -3.83 -10.38 1.83
CA GLU A 182 -2.81 -10.58 2.87
C GLU A 182 -1.96 -11.85 2.64
N ASP A 183 -2.50 -12.85 1.93
CA ASP A 183 -1.88 -14.15 1.67
C ASP A 183 -1.03 -14.17 0.39
N LEU A 184 -1.00 -13.05 -0.34
CA LEU A 184 -0.11 -12.92 -1.49
C LEU A 184 1.35 -12.85 -1.04
N THR A 185 2.22 -13.53 -1.77
CA THR A 185 3.66 -13.54 -1.51
C THR A 185 4.41 -12.62 -2.47
N VAL A 186 5.27 -11.78 -1.92
CA VAL A 186 6.28 -11.04 -2.66
C VAL A 186 7.29 -12.02 -3.22
N THR A 187 7.60 -11.90 -4.49
CA THR A 187 8.44 -12.86 -5.22
C THR A 187 9.88 -12.41 -5.41
N GLN A 188 10.14 -11.11 -5.27
CA GLN A 188 11.41 -10.50 -5.63
C GLN A 188 11.71 -9.28 -4.72
N GLY A 189 12.97 -8.87 -4.69
CA GLY A 189 13.45 -7.76 -3.87
C GLY A 189 13.72 -8.16 -2.41
N THR A 190 13.98 -7.16 -1.57
CA THR A 190 14.38 -7.32 -0.16
C THR A 190 13.38 -8.14 0.67
N PHE A 191 12.11 -8.14 0.28
CA PHE A 191 11.03 -8.87 0.92
C PHE A 191 10.59 -10.12 0.14
N ALA A 192 11.40 -10.63 -0.79
CA ALA A 192 11.09 -11.88 -1.49
C ALA A 192 10.80 -13.02 -0.49
N GLY A 193 9.74 -13.77 -0.74
CA GLY A 193 9.24 -14.83 0.13
C GLY A 193 8.30 -14.36 1.24
N TRP A 194 8.15 -13.04 1.45
CA TRP A 194 7.25 -12.51 2.47
C TRP A 194 5.83 -12.38 1.93
N THR A 195 4.84 -12.66 2.77
CA THR A 195 3.44 -12.37 2.51
C THR A 195 3.16 -10.87 2.62
N VAL A 196 2.08 -10.40 2.02
CA VAL A 196 1.60 -9.01 2.20
C VAL A 196 1.31 -8.72 3.67
N SER A 197 0.82 -9.71 4.43
CA SER A 197 0.68 -9.61 5.89
C SER A 197 2.01 -9.32 6.60
N GLN A 198 3.07 -10.05 6.23
CA GLN A 198 4.41 -9.83 6.79
C GLN A 198 5.01 -8.46 6.40
N VAL A 199 4.83 -8.05 5.14
CA VAL A 199 5.24 -6.71 4.68
C VAL A 199 4.47 -5.63 5.42
N PHE A 200 3.17 -5.80 5.62
CA PHE A 200 2.35 -4.86 6.39
C PHE A 200 2.82 -4.78 7.84
N ALA A 201 3.11 -5.90 8.49
CA ALA A 201 3.64 -5.92 9.85
C ALA A 201 4.96 -5.15 9.96
N GLU A 202 5.88 -5.33 9.01
CA GLU A 202 7.15 -4.60 8.97
C GLU A 202 6.95 -3.11 8.72
N ALA A 203 6.01 -2.74 7.84
CA ALA A 203 5.67 -1.35 7.60
C ALA A 203 5.12 -0.66 8.86
N ASN A 204 4.36 -1.37 9.71
CA ASN A 204 3.90 -0.83 10.99
C ASN A 204 5.06 -0.63 11.98
N LYS A 205 6.04 -1.54 12.04
CA LYS A 205 7.25 -1.33 12.85
C LYS A 205 8.05 -0.12 12.34
N ALA A 206 8.21 -0.02 11.02
CA ALA A 206 8.95 1.06 10.39
C ALA A 206 8.28 2.42 10.64
N LEU A 207 6.94 2.47 10.57
CA LEU A 207 6.13 3.66 10.81
C LEU A 207 6.10 4.05 12.30
N GLY A 208 5.88 3.08 13.18
CA GLY A 208 5.71 3.30 14.62
C GLY A 208 6.99 3.23 15.46
N GLY A 209 8.16 3.13 14.82
CA GLY A 209 9.45 3.17 15.51
C GLY A 209 9.78 1.94 16.36
N CYS A 210 9.19 0.78 16.06
CA CYS A 210 9.53 -0.47 16.76
C CYS A 210 10.75 -1.16 16.15
N ASN A 211 11.33 -2.08 16.92
CA ASN A 211 12.44 -2.90 16.46
C ASN A 211 11.99 -3.80 15.29
N SER A 212 12.69 -3.65 14.17
CA SER A 212 12.55 -4.41 12.91
C SER A 212 13.24 -5.76 12.99
#